data_AF-M2QHW7-F1
#
_entry.id   AF-M2QHW7-F1
#
_cell.length_a   1.000
_cell.length_b   1.000
_cell.length_c   1.000
_cell.angle_alpha   90.00
_cell.angle_beta   90.00
_cell.angle_gamma   90.00
#
_symmetry.space_group_name_H-M   'P 1'
#
loop_
_entity.id
_entity.type
_entity.pdbx_description
1 polymer ?
#
loop_
_entity_poly.entity_id
_entity_poly.type
_entity_poly.pdbx_seq_one_letter_code
_entity_poly.pdbx_strand_id
1 'polypeptide(L)'
;MDNRTTTSVYRQIAKPIKARTQGELVPRDNIIQLMKMLDARLAPDQEVISFLQDLVEEYVIESAEEMMVYARHRSDNTLDFRDAKLYYERQFHHSIPAILSVIQQSHLPTESILKSIYKKKPLTKNHITHIQDFKKAKK
;
A
#
# COMPACT_ATOMS: atom_id res chain seq x y z
N MET A 1 14.18 47.52 3.31
CA MET A 1 14.93 46.29 2.97
C MET A 1 15.04 45.50 4.27
N ASP A 2 14.42 44.34 4.49
CA ASP A 2 13.76 43.39 3.59
C ASP A 2 12.63 42.66 4.34
N ASN A 3 11.47 42.58 3.69
CA ASN A 3 10.36 41.70 4.06
C ASN A 3 10.73 40.26 3.67
N ARG A 4 10.96 39.38 4.65
CA ARG A 4 10.98 37.93 4.40
C ARG A 4 9.63 37.34 4.77
N THR A 5 8.73 37.36 3.80
CA THR A 5 7.48 36.60 3.80
C THR A 5 7.85 35.13 3.53
N THR A 6 7.96 34.32 4.58
CA THR A 6 7.96 32.86 4.44
C THR A 6 6.52 32.41 4.24
N THR A 7 6.10 32.37 2.97
CA THR A 7 4.80 31.83 2.56
C THR A 7 4.78 30.33 2.90
N SER A 8 4.10 29.97 3.99
CA SER A 8 3.80 28.57 4.32
C SER A 8 2.76 28.05 3.33
N VAL A 9 3.19 27.25 2.35
CA VAL A 9 2.35 26.72 1.26
C VAL A 9 1.48 25.52 1.72
N TYR A 10 1.50 25.12 2.99
CA TYR A 10 0.89 23.87 3.47
C TYR A 10 -0.23 24.03 4.49
N ARG A 11 -1.14 24.99 4.31
CA ARG A 11 -2.44 24.98 5.00
C ARG A 11 -3.58 25.43 4.10
N GLN A 12 -3.82 24.66 3.05
CA GLN A 12 -5.17 24.52 2.54
C GLN A 12 -5.69 23.17 3.01
N ILE A 13 -6.21 23.15 4.23
CA ILE A 13 -7.05 22.06 4.72
C ILE A 13 -8.24 22.03 3.76
N ALA A 14 -8.26 21.02 2.90
CA ALA A 14 -9.36 20.82 1.96
C ALA A 14 -10.67 20.86 2.74
N LYS A 15 -11.64 21.64 2.23
CA LYS A 15 -13.00 21.70 2.78
C LYS A 15 -13.51 20.27 2.99
N PRO A 16 -14.31 19.99 4.03
CA PRO A 16 -14.91 18.67 4.20
C PRO A 16 -15.61 18.29 2.90
N ILE A 17 -15.09 17.26 2.24
CA ILE A 17 -15.72 16.65 1.07
C ILE A 17 -17.12 16.28 1.55
N LYS A 18 -18.15 16.77 0.86
CA LYS A 18 -19.55 16.43 1.16
C LYS A 18 -19.60 14.92 1.40
N ALA A 19 -20.20 14.49 2.51
CA ALA A 19 -20.40 13.08 2.81
C ALA A 19 -21.00 12.42 1.57
N ARG A 20 -20.20 11.58 0.92
CA ARG A 20 -20.57 10.91 -0.31
C ARG A 20 -21.65 9.89 0.04
N THR A 21 -22.61 9.67 -0.85
CA THR A 21 -23.51 8.53 -0.75
C THR A 21 -22.67 7.25 -0.76
N GLN A 22 -22.92 6.37 0.21
CA GLN A 22 -22.29 5.05 0.35
C GLN A 22 -22.44 4.27 -0.97
N GLY A 23 -21.40 3.55 -1.42
CA GLY A 23 -21.46 2.74 -2.65
C GLY A 23 -20.97 3.42 -3.94
N GLU A 24 -20.41 4.63 -3.90
CA GLU A 24 -19.89 5.28 -5.11
C GLU A 24 -18.36 5.36 -5.20
N LEU A 25 -17.59 4.81 -4.26
CA LEU A 25 -16.12 4.98 -4.21
C LEU A 25 -15.47 4.78 -5.59
N VAL A 26 -15.95 3.78 -6.33
CA VAL A 26 -15.67 3.57 -7.75
C VAL A 26 -16.93 3.82 -8.62
N PRO A 27 -16.84 4.68 -9.65
CA PRO A 27 -17.92 4.87 -10.62
C PRO A 27 -18.23 3.59 -11.39
N ARG A 28 -19.52 3.35 -11.66
CA ARG A 28 -20.02 2.23 -12.48
C ARG A 28 -19.26 2.07 -13.81
N ASP A 29 -19.02 3.18 -14.52
CA ASP A 29 -18.36 3.15 -15.82
C ASP A 29 -16.92 2.62 -15.74
N ASN A 30 -16.23 2.85 -14.63
CA ASN A 30 -14.87 2.31 -14.42
C ASN A 30 -14.91 0.80 -14.25
N ILE A 31 -15.90 0.26 -13.54
CA ILE A 31 -16.07 -1.19 -13.36
C ILE A 31 -16.34 -1.85 -14.72
N ILE A 32 -17.23 -1.27 -15.52
CA ILE A 32 -17.54 -1.77 -16.88
C ILE A 32 -16.31 -1.70 -17.78
N GLN A 33 -15.56 -0.60 -17.72
CA GLN A 33 -14.33 -0.45 -18.49
C GLN A 33 -13.29 -1.51 -18.12
N LEU A 34 -13.07 -1.75 -16.82
CA LEU A 34 -12.15 -2.78 -16.33
C LEU A 34 -12.57 -4.18 -16.80
N MET A 35 -13.87 -4.51 -16.71
CA MET A 35 -14.37 -5.80 -17.18
C MET A 35 -14.20 -5.99 -18.69
N LYS A 36 -14.43 -4.93 -19.49
CA LYS A 36 -14.18 -4.97 -20.93
C LYS A 36 -12.70 -5.14 -21.30
N MET A 37 -11.79 -4.65 -20.45
CA MET A 37 -10.36 -4.89 -20.63
C MET A 37 -9.97 -6.34 -20.36
N LEU A 38 -10.73 -7.05 -19.52
CA LEU A 38 -10.53 -8.49 -19.25
C LEU A 38 -11.18 -9.36 -20.34
N ASP A 39 -12.45 -9.11 -20.65
CA ASP A 39 -13.18 -9.72 -21.76
C ASP A 39 -14.26 -8.77 -22.27
N ALA A 40 -14.09 -8.25 -23.48
CA ALA A 40 -15.01 -7.30 -24.10
C ALA A 40 -16.42 -7.86 -24.37
N ARG A 41 -16.59 -9.19 -24.31
CA ARG A 41 -17.87 -9.87 -24.60
C ARG A 41 -18.76 -9.97 -23.37
N LEU A 42 -18.21 -9.81 -22.17
CA LEU A 42 -18.95 -9.93 -20.93
C LEU A 42 -19.36 -8.55 -20.43
N ALA A 43 -20.66 -8.35 -20.25
CA ALA A 43 -21.21 -7.17 -19.59
C ALA A 43 -21.72 -7.58 -18.20
N PRO A 44 -21.24 -6.95 -17.12
CA PRO A 44 -21.83 -7.18 -15.81
C PRO A 44 -23.26 -6.64 -15.76
N ASP A 45 -24.13 -7.35 -15.06
CA ASP A 45 -25.44 -6.81 -14.69
C ASP A 45 -25.30 -5.77 -13.56
N GLN A 46 -26.44 -5.17 -13.19
CA GLN A 46 -26.46 -4.12 -12.17
C GLN A 46 -26.13 -4.64 -10.77
N GLU A 47 -26.49 -5.89 -10.44
CA GLU A 47 -26.25 -6.47 -9.12
C GLU A 47 -24.77 -6.78 -8.90
N VAL A 48 -24.11 -7.32 -9.93
CA VAL A 48 -22.66 -7.54 -9.96
C VAL A 48 -21.91 -6.22 -9.82
N ILE A 49 -22.37 -5.16 -10.50
CA ILE A 49 -21.76 -3.83 -10.37
C ILE A 49 -21.86 -3.33 -8.92
N SER A 50 -23.06 -3.37 -8.33
CA SER A 50 -23.26 -2.93 -6.94
C SER A 50 -22.40 -3.74 -5.97
N PHE A 51 -22.37 -5.06 -6.12
CA PHE A 51 -21.52 -5.94 -5.31
C PHE A 51 -20.03 -5.58 -5.42
N LEU A 52 -19.54 -5.30 -6.64
CA LEU A 52 -18.15 -4.89 -6.84
C LEU A 52 -17.86 -3.52 -6.24
N GLN A 53 -18.82 -2.59 -6.25
CA GLN A 53 -18.66 -1.29 -5.59
C GLN A 53 -18.51 -1.45 -4.08
N ASP A 54 -19.39 -2.25 -3.45
CA ASP A 54 -19.34 -2.53 -2.02
C ASP A 54 -18.03 -3.26 -1.65
N LEU A 55 -17.64 -4.25 -2.45
CA LEU A 55 -16.39 -5.00 -2.25
C LEU A 55 -15.17 -4.08 -2.30
N VAL A 56 -15.12 -3.13 -3.25
CA VAL A 56 -13.99 -2.19 -3.31
C VAL A 56 -14.01 -1.24 -2.11
N GLU A 57 -15.17 -0.79 -1.66
CA GLU A 57 -15.29 0.08 -0.49
C GLU A 57 -14.75 -0.61 0.77
N GLU A 58 -15.20 -1.84 1.04
CA GLU A 58 -14.70 -2.66 2.15
C GLU A 58 -13.19 -2.89 2.05
N TYR A 59 -12.70 -3.28 0.87
CA TYR A 59 -11.28 -3.54 0.66
C TYR A 59 -10.40 -2.30 0.84
N VAL A 60 -10.88 -1.12 0.42
CA VAL A 60 -10.17 0.15 0.61
C VAL A 60 -10.12 0.54 2.09
N ILE A 61 -11.19 0.30 2.84
CA ILE A 61 -11.24 0.55 4.28
C ILE A 61 -10.22 -0.36 4.99
N GLU A 62 -10.27 -1.66 4.77
CA GLU A 62 -9.32 -2.62 5.37
C GLU A 62 -7.87 -2.28 5.02
N SER A 63 -7.62 -1.95 3.76
CA SER A 63 -6.29 -1.53 3.28
C SER A 63 -5.81 -0.28 4.01
N ALA A 64 -6.67 0.73 4.18
CA ALA A 64 -6.32 1.97 4.85
C ALA A 64 -6.03 1.75 6.35
N GLU A 65 -6.82 0.91 7.04
CA GLU A 65 -6.60 0.57 8.44
C GLU A 65 -5.22 -0.06 8.66
N GLU A 66 -4.83 -1.03 7.83
CA GLU A 66 -3.50 -1.65 7.88
C GLU A 66 -2.38 -0.65 7.58
N MET A 67 -2.56 0.21 6.58
CA MET A 67 -1.59 1.28 6.29
C MET A 67 -1.44 2.26 7.46
N MET A 68 -2.53 2.57 8.17
CA MET A 68 -2.49 3.40 9.38
C MET A 68 -1.71 2.72 10.52
N VAL A 69 -1.77 1.39 10.64
CA VAL A 69 -0.93 0.64 11.59
C VAL A 69 0.55 0.83 11.25
N TYR A 70 0.93 0.82 9.97
CA TYR A 70 2.32 1.04 9.55
C TYR A 70 2.79 2.48 9.81
N ALA A 71 1.96 3.48 9.53
CA ALA A 71 2.24 4.88 9.84
C ALA A 71 2.48 5.09 11.35
N ARG A 72 1.62 4.49 12.19
CA ARG A 72 1.79 4.50 13.65
C ARG A 72 3.06 3.78 14.10
N HIS A 73 3.40 2.65 13.49
CA HIS A 73 4.62 1.90 13.82
C HIS A 73 5.90 2.71 13.56
N ARG A 74 5.93 3.55 12.53
CA ARG A 74 7.04 4.49 12.28
C ARG A 74 6.94 5.80 13.07
N SER A 75 5.99 5.88 14.01
CA SER A 75 5.74 7.06 14.87
C SER A 75 5.41 8.34 14.08
N ASP A 76 4.72 8.20 12.95
CA ASP A 76 4.23 9.32 12.15
C ASP A 76 2.70 9.39 12.21
N ASN A 77 2.17 10.60 12.10
CA ASN A 77 0.73 10.88 12.05
C ASN A 77 0.22 11.11 10.63
N THR A 78 1.09 10.95 9.64
CA THR A 78 0.76 11.03 8.21
C THR A 78 0.81 9.64 7.60
N LEU A 79 -0.17 9.29 6.76
CA LEU A 79 -0.10 8.10 5.91
C LEU A 79 0.61 8.50 4.63
N ASP A 80 1.74 7.84 4.32
CA ASP A 80 2.51 8.14 3.12
C ASP A 80 2.65 6.92 2.20
N PHE A 81 3.26 7.15 1.03
CA PHE A 81 3.40 6.11 0.02
C PHE A 81 4.18 4.87 0.49
N ARG A 82 5.10 5.00 1.47
CA ARG A 82 5.87 3.86 1.98
C ARG A 82 4.96 2.88 2.70
N ASP A 83 3.96 3.39 3.41
CA ASP A 83 2.95 2.60 4.12
C ASP A 83 2.09 1.82 3.11
N ALA A 84 1.60 2.51 2.07
CA ALA A 84 0.82 1.89 0.99
C ALA A 84 1.62 0.86 0.19
N LYS A 85 2.88 1.17 -0.13
CA LYS A 85 3.78 0.23 -0.83
C LYS A 85 4.05 -1.02 0.01
N LEU A 86 4.29 -0.85 1.32
CA LEU A 86 4.54 -1.97 2.22
C LEU A 86 3.32 -2.90 2.32
N TYR A 87 2.13 -2.31 2.48
CA TYR A 87 0.87 -3.07 2.46
C TYR A 87 0.73 -3.89 1.18
N TYR A 88 0.89 -3.21 0.03
CA TYR A 88 0.76 -3.86 -1.27
C TYR A 88 1.74 -5.03 -1.47
N GLU A 89 3.03 -4.81 -1.20
CA GLU A 89 4.06 -5.84 -1.36
C GLU A 89 3.81 -7.05 -0.43
N ARG A 90 3.25 -6.81 0.76
CA ARG A 90 2.91 -7.89 1.72
C ARG A 90 1.67 -8.66 1.31
N GLN A 91 0.63 -7.98 0.86
CA GLN A 91 -0.67 -8.58 0.57
C GLN A 91 -0.67 -9.36 -0.75
N PHE A 92 -0.02 -8.81 -1.79
CA PHE A 92 -0.06 -9.39 -3.13
C PHE A 92 1.21 -10.16 -3.50
N HIS A 93 2.23 -10.15 -2.65
CA HIS A 93 3.51 -10.84 -2.86
C HIS A 93 4.23 -10.48 -4.18
N HIS A 94 3.90 -9.34 -4.78
CA HIS A 94 4.58 -8.81 -5.96
C HIS A 94 4.69 -7.28 -5.88
N SER A 95 5.61 -6.71 -6.64
CA SER A 95 5.72 -5.25 -6.81
C SER A 95 4.96 -4.81 -8.06
N ILE A 96 4.31 -3.64 -8.06
CA ILE A 96 3.85 -3.01 -9.31
C ILE A 96 4.89 -1.99 -9.78
N PRO A 97 5.62 -2.24 -10.89
CA PRO A 97 6.61 -1.29 -11.42
C PRO A 97 6.00 0.05 -11.88
N ALA A 98 4.76 0.05 -12.38
CA ALA A 98 4.12 1.23 -12.97
C ALA A 98 3.59 2.24 -11.94
N ILE A 99 3.11 1.80 -10.77
CA ILE A 99 2.77 2.70 -9.66
C ILE A 99 4.04 3.30 -9.06
N LEU A 100 5.12 2.51 -9.02
CA LEU A 100 6.43 2.99 -8.58
C LEU A 100 7.00 4.05 -9.54
N SER A 101 6.83 3.94 -10.85
CA SER A 101 7.41 4.89 -11.81
C SER A 101 6.75 6.28 -11.80
N VAL A 102 5.44 6.37 -11.53
CA VAL A 102 4.72 7.66 -11.40
C VAL A 102 5.06 8.35 -10.08
N ILE A 103 5.27 7.57 -9.00
CA ILE A 103 5.48 8.10 -7.64
C ILE A 103 6.97 8.36 -7.34
N GLN A 104 7.89 7.65 -8.00
CA GLN A 104 9.34 7.93 -7.94
C GLN A 104 9.73 9.29 -8.56
N GLN A 105 8.84 9.92 -9.34
CA GLN A 105 9.07 11.29 -9.83
C GLN A 105 9.00 12.33 -8.69
N SER A 106 8.29 12.03 -7.60
CA SER A 106 8.06 12.94 -6.47
C SER A 106 8.64 12.43 -5.13
N HIS A 107 9.17 11.21 -5.08
CA HIS A 107 9.79 10.62 -3.88
C HIS A 107 11.08 9.87 -4.21
N LEU A 108 12.09 9.94 -3.32
CA LEU A 108 13.34 9.18 -3.45
C LEU A 108 13.04 7.69 -3.68
N PRO A 109 13.78 7.00 -4.58
CA PRO A 109 13.54 5.60 -4.86
C PRO A 109 13.76 4.75 -3.60
N THR A 110 12.66 4.28 -3.00
CA THR A 110 12.72 3.34 -1.87
C THR A 110 12.99 1.93 -2.41
N GLU A 111 14.03 1.25 -1.90
CA GLU A 111 14.25 -0.18 -2.18
C GLU A 111 12.97 -1.00 -1.89
N SER A 112 12.80 -2.15 -2.56
CA SER A 112 11.71 -3.07 -2.23
C SER A 112 11.85 -3.58 -0.80
N ILE A 113 10.78 -3.52 -0.01
CA ILE A 113 10.81 -3.91 1.40
C ILE A 113 10.85 -5.44 1.52
N LEU A 114 10.35 -6.17 0.52
CA LEU A 114 10.57 -7.62 0.41
C LEU A 114 12.06 -7.97 0.47
N LYS A 115 12.95 -7.19 -0.16
CA LYS A 115 14.40 -7.41 -0.07
C LYS A 115 14.92 -7.29 1.37
N SER A 116 14.30 -6.46 2.22
CA SER A 116 14.71 -6.34 3.63
C SER A 116 14.25 -7.53 4.48
N ILE A 117 13.07 -8.11 4.19
CA ILE A 117 12.53 -9.30 4.87
C ILE A 117 13.35 -10.55 4.51
N TYR A 118 13.79 -10.65 3.26
CA TYR A 118 14.59 -11.77 2.77
C TYR A 118 16.10 -11.62 3.01
N LYS A 119 16.57 -10.55 3.68
CA LYS A 119 17.93 -10.58 4.23
C LYS A 119 17.98 -11.75 5.20
N LYS A 120 18.82 -12.77 4.91
CA LYS A 120 19.05 -13.90 5.80
C LYS A 120 19.28 -13.33 7.20
N LYS A 121 18.30 -13.48 8.10
CA LYS A 121 18.45 -13.04 9.47
C LYS A 121 19.73 -13.71 9.99
N PRO A 122 20.70 -12.96 10.51
CA PRO A 122 21.89 -13.57 11.07
C PRO A 122 21.44 -14.59 12.11
N LEU A 123 21.91 -15.83 11.97
CA LEU A 123 21.60 -16.88 12.92
C LEU A 123 21.99 -16.40 14.32
N THR A 124 21.11 -16.58 15.29
CA THR A 124 21.41 -16.19 16.67
C THR A 124 22.62 -16.99 17.16
N LYS A 125 23.42 -16.42 18.07
CA LYS A 125 24.60 -17.10 18.63
C LYS A 125 24.26 -18.50 19.16
N ASN A 126 23.10 -18.64 19.81
CA ASN A 126 22.60 -19.92 20.31
C ASN A 126 22.34 -20.93 19.19
N HIS A 127 21.76 -20.50 18.07
CA HIS A 127 21.50 -21.36 16.92
C HIS A 127 22.82 -21.80 16.25
N ILE A 128 23.82 -20.92 16.21
CA ILE A 128 25.17 -21.25 15.72
C ILE A 128 25.84 -22.29 16.63
N THR A 129 25.80 -22.11 17.95
CA THR A 129 26.36 -23.07 18.92
C THR A 129 25.69 -24.43 18.78
N HIS A 130 24.36 -24.47 18.70
CA HIS A 130 23.60 -25.71 18.51
C HIS A 130 23.99 -26.44 17.21
N ILE A 131 24.19 -25.73 16.10
CA ILE A 131 24.68 -26.33 14.85
C ILE A 131 26.10 -26.89 15.02
N GLN A 132 26.97 -26.21 15.76
CA GLN A 132 28.33 -26.69 16.02
C GLN A 132 28.33 -27.95 16.88
N ASP A 133 27.48 -28.01 17.89
CA ASP A 133 27.36 -29.19 18.77
C ASP A 133 26.75 -30.37 18.01
N PHE A 134 25.73 -30.13 17.17
CA PHE A 134 25.20 -31.15 16.25
C PHE A 134 26.27 -31.68 15.27
N LYS A 135 27.16 -30.83 14.77
CA LYS A 135 28.26 -31.25 13.88
C LYS A 135 29.33 -32.04 14.62
N LYS A 136 29.59 -31.74 15.89
CA LYS A 136 30.54 -32.48 16.74
C LYS A 136 29.99 -33.86 17.12
N ALA A 137 28.69 -33.97 17.40
CA ALA A 137 28.04 -35.22 17.78
C ALA A 137 27.87 -36.22 16.61
N LYS A 138 28.07 -35.78 15.36
CA LYS A 138 28.05 -36.65 14.16
C LYS A 138 29.44 -37.17 13.74
N LYS A 139 30.51 -36.83 14.48
CA LYS A 139 31.84 -37.44 14.35
C LYS A 139 32.00 -38.52 15.39
#